data_AF-C7ZML6-F1
#
_entry.id   AF-C7ZML6-F1
#
_cell.length_a   1.000
_cell.length_b   1.000
_cell.length_c   1.000
_cell.angle_alpha   90.00
_cell.angle_beta   90.00
_cell.angle_gamma   90.00
#
_symmetry.space_group_name_H-M   'P 1'
#
loop_
_entity.id
_entity.type
_entity.pdbx_description
1 polymer ?
#
loop_
_entity_poly.entity_id
_entity_poly.type
_entity_poly.pdbx_seq_one_letter_code
_entity_poly.pdbx_strand_id
1 'polypeptide(L)'
;IVVDGACEGNGMTGARAAAGVFVGKTSQYNKSVLLAEPNATNQVAELRARILTLRQVIDIQSQCFREEQLRMVVIKSDSEYLVKGITKRVFKWENNGYRIYKGTPVKNWELFKKLDGLIRNLNKLNVEVLF
;
A
#
# COMPACT_ATOMS: atom_id res chain seq x y z
N ILE A 1 8.56 -7.80 -4.56
CA ILE A 1 7.22 -7.69 -5.19
C ILE A 1 7.17 -6.37 -5.92
N VAL A 2 6.76 -6.35 -7.19
CA VAL A 2 6.46 -5.11 -7.93
C VAL A 2 4.97 -4.86 -7.82
N VAL A 3 4.60 -3.64 -7.45
CA VAL A 3 3.21 -3.24 -7.26
C VAL A 3 2.99 -1.95 -8.00
N ASP A 4 1.88 -1.85 -8.73
CA ASP A 4 1.52 -0.65 -9.45
C ASP A 4 0.01 -0.38 -9.30
N GLY A 5 -0.35 0.90 -9.31
CA GLY A 5 -1.73 1.35 -9.27
C GLY A 5 -1.97 2.38 -10.36
N ALA A 6 -2.86 2.05 -11.30
CA ALA A 6 -3.18 2.93 -12.41
C ALA A 6 -4.60 3.49 -12.28
N CYS A 7 -4.80 4.72 -12.72
CA CYS A 7 -6.12 5.33 -12.83
C CYS A 7 -6.33 5.95 -14.22
N GLU A 8 -7.35 5.47 -14.91
CA GLU A 8 -7.84 6.07 -16.14
C GLU A 8 -8.82 7.20 -15.80
N GLY A 9 -8.70 8.34 -16.49
CA GLY A 9 -9.51 9.53 -16.21
C GLY A 9 -9.17 10.19 -14.87
N ASN A 10 -7.90 10.15 -14.45
CA ASN A 10 -7.42 10.62 -13.15
C ASN A 10 -8.03 11.98 -12.72
N GLY A 11 -8.86 11.96 -11.67
CA GLY A 11 -9.50 13.15 -11.11
C GLY A 11 -10.76 13.63 -11.84
N MET A 12 -11.26 12.88 -12.82
CA MET A 12 -12.48 13.18 -13.57
C MET A 12 -13.66 12.34 -13.07
N THR A 13 -14.88 12.80 -13.36
CA THR A 13 -16.09 11.99 -13.17
C THR A 13 -16.00 10.71 -14.00
N GLY A 14 -16.28 9.56 -13.39
CA GLY A 14 -16.17 8.26 -14.05
C GLY A 14 -14.75 7.68 -14.10
N ALA A 15 -13.79 8.28 -13.38
CA ALA A 15 -12.45 7.72 -13.24
C ALA A 15 -12.48 6.27 -12.76
N ARG A 16 -11.62 5.43 -13.32
CA ARG A 16 -11.49 4.01 -12.95
C ARG A 16 -10.07 3.75 -12.48
N ALA A 17 -9.93 3.03 -11.38
CA ALA A 17 -8.63 2.63 -10.86
C ALA A 17 -8.47 1.11 -10.86
N ALA A 18 -7.23 0.66 -11.03
CA ALA A 18 -6.85 -0.73 -10.95
C ALA A 18 -5.52 -0.87 -10.20
N ALA A 19 -5.28 -2.06 -9.66
CA ALA A 19 -4.03 -2.43 -9.01
C ALA A 19 -3.45 -3.69 -9.65
N GLY A 20 -2.15 -3.66 -9.89
CA GLY A 20 -1.34 -4.80 -10.34
C GLY A 20 -0.35 -5.22 -9.26
N VAL A 21 -0.24 -6.52 -9.03
CA VAL A 21 0.75 -7.13 -8.13
C VAL A 21 1.50 -8.19 -8.91
N PHE A 22 2.81 -8.06 -8.99
CA PHE A 22 3.70 -9.01 -9.63
C PHE A 22 4.76 -9.51 -8.63
N VAL A 23 4.66 -10.78 -8.27
CA VAL A 23 5.60 -11.47 -7.37
C VAL A 23 6.68 -12.19 -8.19
N GLY A 24 6.30 -12.85 -9.28
CA GLY A 24 7.22 -13.57 -10.16
C GLY A 24 6.50 -14.24 -11.34
N LYS A 25 7.22 -14.63 -12.39
CA LYS A 25 6.65 -15.06 -13.69
C LYS A 25 5.57 -16.14 -13.58
N THR A 26 5.74 -17.12 -12.70
CA THR A 26 4.83 -18.26 -12.49
C THR A 26 4.15 -18.23 -11.13
N SER A 27 4.21 -17.10 -10.41
CA SER A 27 3.64 -17.01 -9.07
C SER A 27 2.12 -16.95 -9.11
N GLN A 28 1.47 -17.85 -8.39
CA GLN A 28 0.02 -17.82 -8.13
C GLN A 28 -0.44 -16.55 -7.38
N TYR A 29 0.50 -15.80 -6.81
CA TYR A 29 0.23 -14.58 -6.06
C TYR A 29 0.22 -13.32 -6.93
N ASN A 30 0.46 -13.43 -8.24
CA ASN A 30 0.24 -12.33 -9.17
C ASN A 30 -1.26 -11.99 -9.24
N LYS A 31 -1.59 -10.69 -9.25
CA LYS A 31 -2.98 -10.22 -9.27
C LYS A 31 -3.13 -8.98 -10.14
N SER A 32 -4.29 -8.85 -10.77
CA SER A 32 -4.77 -7.61 -11.37
C SER A 32 -6.23 -7.44 -10.93
N VAL A 33 -6.55 -6.30 -10.32
CA VAL A 33 -7.90 -6.05 -9.78
C VAL A 33 -8.37 -4.64 -10.10
N LEU A 34 -9.66 -4.50 -10.36
CA LEU A 34 -10.32 -3.20 -10.37
C LEU A 34 -10.54 -2.72 -8.94
N LEU A 35 -10.29 -1.44 -8.71
CA LEU A 35 -10.47 -0.79 -7.42
C LEU A 35 -11.83 -0.06 -7.41
N ALA A 36 -12.68 -0.43 -6.46
CA ALA A 36 -13.97 0.23 -6.24
C ALA A 36 -13.76 1.57 -5.50
N GLU A 37 -13.20 2.55 -6.20
CA GLU A 37 -12.90 3.88 -5.67
C GLU A 37 -13.75 4.95 -6.39
N PRO A 38 -14.75 5.55 -5.71
CA PRO A 38 -15.59 6.57 -6.34
C PRO A 38 -14.81 7.84 -6.71
N ASN A 39 -13.75 8.14 -5.96
CA ASN A 39 -12.84 9.27 -6.21
C ASN A 39 -11.46 8.75 -6.66
N ALA A 40 -11.46 7.92 -7.69
CA ALA A 40 -10.25 7.31 -8.22
C ALA A 40 -9.25 8.36 -8.71
N THR A 41 -8.00 8.22 -8.25
CA THR A 41 -6.85 8.98 -8.74
C THR A 41 -5.64 8.06 -8.80
N ASN A 42 -4.59 8.43 -9.53
CA ASN A 42 -3.34 7.65 -9.55
C ASN A 42 -2.79 7.43 -8.13
N GLN A 43 -2.77 8.47 -7.29
CA GLN A 43 -2.26 8.35 -5.91
C GLN A 43 -3.10 7.39 -5.05
N VAL A 44 -4.43 7.39 -5.23
CA VAL A 44 -5.32 6.46 -4.53
C VAL A 44 -5.09 5.03 -5.04
N ALA A 45 -4.99 4.83 -6.36
CA ALA A 45 -4.73 3.53 -6.96
C ALA A 45 -3.41 2.94 -6.43
N GLU A 46 -2.35 3.74 -6.41
CA GLU A 46 -1.03 3.36 -5.89
C GLU A 46 -1.10 2.90 -4.44
N LEU A 47 -1.68 3.72 -3.55
CA LEU A 47 -1.82 3.40 -2.13
C LEU A 47 -2.67 2.14 -1.90
N ARG A 48 -3.78 2.00 -2.64
CA ARG A 48 -4.66 0.83 -2.56
C ARG A 48 -3.97 -0.44 -3.04
N ALA A 49 -3.16 -0.36 -4.10
CA ALA A 49 -2.39 -1.49 -4.58
C ALA A 49 -1.45 -2.01 -3.49
N ARG A 50 -0.71 -1.13 -2.77
CA ARG A 50 0.16 -1.56 -1.66
C ARG A 50 -0.61 -2.13 -0.47
N ILE A 51 -1.75 -1.53 -0.12
CA ILE A 51 -2.64 -2.08 0.93
C ILE A 51 -3.08 -3.50 0.57
N LEU A 52 -3.45 -3.73 -0.69
CA LEU A 52 -3.84 -5.05 -1.17
C LEU A 52 -2.68 -6.04 -1.11
N THR A 53 -1.48 -5.64 -1.55
CA THR A 53 -0.28 -6.47 -1.47
C THR A 53 0.07 -6.82 -0.03
N LEU A 54 0.06 -5.87 0.90
CA LEU A 54 0.39 -6.15 2.30
C LEU A 54 -0.62 -7.07 2.97
N ARG A 55 -1.91 -6.96 2.62
CA ARG A 55 -2.93 -7.92 3.07
C ARG A 55 -2.64 -9.33 2.55
N GLN A 56 -2.32 -9.44 1.26
CA GLN A 56 -1.93 -10.71 0.67
C GLN A 56 -0.68 -11.31 1.34
N VAL A 57 0.30 -10.49 1.71
CA VAL A 57 1.49 -10.95 2.46
C VAL A 57 1.09 -11.48 3.84
N ILE A 58 0.19 -10.80 4.55
CA ILE A 58 -0.33 -11.27 5.85
C ILE A 58 -1.04 -12.61 5.67
N ASP A 59 -1.88 -12.75 4.65
CA ASP A 59 -2.60 -13.99 4.35
C ASP A 59 -1.61 -15.14 4.08
N ILE A 60 -0.58 -14.90 3.27
CA ILE A 60 0.50 -15.88 3.02
C ILE A 60 1.20 -16.25 4.34
N GLN A 61 1.62 -15.26 5.13
CA GLN A 61 2.31 -15.48 6.40
C GLN A 61 1.46 -16.30 7.38
N SER A 62 0.14 -16.13 7.37
CA SER A 62 -0.78 -16.88 8.23
C SER A 62 -0.93 -18.36 7.85
N GLN A 63 -0.59 -18.72 6.60
CA GLN A 63 -0.68 -20.08 6.06
C GLN A 63 0.66 -20.82 6.10
N CYS A 64 1.77 -20.10 6.25
CA CYS A 64 3.10 -20.70 6.33
C CYS A 64 3.32 -21.48 7.64
N PHE A 65 3.93 -22.66 7.54
CA PHE A 65 4.48 -23.37 8.69
C PHE A 65 5.80 -22.74 9.14
N ARG A 66 6.26 -23.02 10.38
CA ARG A 66 7.37 -22.29 11.03
C ARG A 66 8.63 -22.13 10.16
N GLU A 67 9.02 -23.13 9.40
CA GLU A 67 10.25 -23.11 8.59
C GLU A 67 10.10 -22.33 7.26
N GLU A 68 8.86 -22.05 6.84
CA GLU A 68 8.55 -21.36 5.59
C GLU A 68 8.07 -19.91 5.80
N GLN A 69 8.14 -19.42 7.04
CA GLN A 69 7.69 -18.07 7.37
C GLN A 69 8.51 -17.01 6.64
N LEU A 70 7.81 -16.03 6.08
CA LEU A 70 8.43 -14.84 5.52
C LEU A 70 9.15 -14.10 6.66
N ARG A 71 10.38 -13.66 6.39
CA ARG A 71 11.16 -12.80 7.30
C ARG A 71 11.25 -11.37 6.78
N MET A 72 11.14 -11.20 5.47
CA MET A 72 11.30 -9.92 4.80
C MET A 72 10.45 -9.88 3.53
N VAL A 73 9.86 -8.72 3.25
CA VAL A 73 9.19 -8.40 1.99
C VAL A 73 9.70 -7.06 1.48
N VAL A 74 10.20 -7.05 0.26
CA VAL A 74 10.61 -5.83 -0.46
C VAL A 74 9.54 -5.46 -1.48
N ILE A 75 8.92 -4.29 -1.32
CA ILE A 75 7.94 -3.71 -2.24
C ILE A 75 8.64 -2.67 -3.10
N LYS A 76 8.79 -2.96 -4.39
CA LYS A 76 9.38 -2.00 -5.34
C LYS A 76 8.34 -0.95 -5.72
N SER A 77 8.73 0.32 -5.65
CA SER A 77 7.92 1.47 -6.03
C SER A 77 8.81 2.59 -6.56
N ASP A 78 8.41 3.22 -7.66
CA ASP A 78 9.01 4.46 -8.19
C ASP A 78 8.29 5.73 -7.69
N SER A 79 7.10 5.56 -7.08
CA SER A 79 6.32 6.65 -6.49
C SER A 79 6.99 7.25 -5.24
N GLU A 80 7.69 8.38 -5.42
CA GLU A 80 8.28 9.16 -4.33
C GLU A 80 7.23 9.60 -3.30
N TYR A 81 6.00 9.92 -3.75
CA TYR A 81 4.88 10.28 -2.89
C TYR A 81 4.56 9.16 -1.89
N LEU A 82 4.52 7.92 -2.36
CA LEU A 82 4.26 6.74 -1.53
C LEU A 82 5.45 6.47 -0.61
N VAL A 83 6.66 6.37 -1.16
CA VAL A 83 7.87 6.01 -0.41
C VAL A 83 8.15 7.04 0.69
N LYS A 84 8.22 8.35 0.36
CA LYS A 84 8.41 9.39 1.38
C LYS A 84 7.21 9.50 2.32
N GLY A 85 6.01 9.23 1.83
CA GLY A 85 4.79 9.19 2.62
C GLY A 85 4.91 8.21 3.78
N ILE A 86 5.23 6.95 3.48
CA ILE A 86 5.28 5.88 4.48
C ILE A 86 6.58 5.85 5.30
N THR A 87 7.71 6.23 4.72
CA THR A 87 9.02 6.14 5.42
C THR A 87 9.38 7.37 6.25
N LYS A 88 8.75 8.53 5.99
CA LYS A 88 9.13 9.80 6.64
C LYS A 88 7.94 10.58 7.18
N ARG A 89 6.90 10.75 6.36
CA ARG A 89 5.83 11.71 6.66
C ARG A 89 4.78 11.15 7.60
N VAL A 90 4.47 9.85 7.52
CA VAL A 90 3.42 9.22 8.33
C VAL A 90 3.64 9.40 9.83
N PHE A 91 4.89 9.32 10.32
CA PHE A 91 5.22 9.55 11.73
C PHE A 91 4.92 10.99 12.18
N LYS A 92 5.19 11.98 11.33
CA LYS A 92 4.88 13.39 11.61
C LYS A 92 3.38 13.64 11.56
N TRP A 93 2.69 13.02 10.61
CA TRP A 93 1.25 13.13 10.47
C TRP A 93 0.51 12.47 11.64
N GLU A 94 0.96 11.30 12.09
CA GLU A 94 0.36 10.64 13.26
C GLU A 94 0.43 11.55 14.50
N ASN A 95 1.58 12.17 14.75
CA ASN A 95 1.77 13.08 15.88
C ASN A 95 0.94 14.36 15.82
N ASN A 96 0.50 14.78 14.63
CA ASN A 96 -0.29 16.00 14.45
C ASN A 96 -1.76 15.73 14.09
N GLY A 97 -2.23 14.50 14.28
CA GLY A 97 -3.61 14.11 13.98
C GLY A 97 -3.95 14.12 12.49
N TYR A 98 -2.96 13.90 11.63
CA TYR A 98 -3.04 13.88 10.17
C TYR A 98 -3.53 15.20 9.57
N ARG A 99 -3.00 16.32 10.06
CA ARG A 99 -3.35 17.67 9.58
C ARG A 99 -2.15 18.35 8.93
N ILE A 100 -2.41 19.18 7.92
CA ILE A 100 -1.39 20.08 7.36
C ILE A 100 -1.37 21.41 8.14
N TYR A 101 -0.36 22.25 7.90
CA TYR A 101 -0.20 23.55 8.55
C TYR A 101 -1.46 24.44 8.48
N LYS A 102 -2.23 24.34 7.39
CA LYS A 102 -3.49 25.07 7.19
C LYS A 102 -4.69 24.50 7.99
N GLY A 103 -4.47 23.54 8.89
CA GLY A 103 -5.50 22.91 9.72
C GLY A 103 -6.36 21.86 9.00
N THR A 104 -6.25 21.74 7.68
CA THR A 104 -6.99 20.75 6.90
C THR A 104 -6.36 19.36 6.99
N PRO A 105 -7.13 18.28 6.78
CA PRO A 105 -6.58 16.92 6.76
C PRO A 105 -5.55 16.72 5.64
N VAL A 106 -4.53 15.92 5.91
CA VAL A 106 -3.57 15.46 4.90
C VAL A 106 -4.31 14.66 3.84
N LYS A 107 -4.04 14.92 2.55
CA LYS A 107 -4.67 14.16 1.47
C LYS A 107 -4.36 12.66 1.59
N ASN A 108 -5.37 11.81 1.43
CA ASN A 108 -5.26 10.35 1.51
C ASN A 108 -4.75 9.82 2.87
N TRP A 109 -4.89 10.60 3.95
CA TRP A 109 -4.35 10.22 5.26
C TRP A 109 -4.85 8.87 5.78
N GLU A 110 -6.12 8.53 5.52
CA GLU A 110 -6.71 7.25 5.93
C GLU A 110 -6.00 6.05 5.29
N LEU A 111 -5.61 6.19 4.01
CA LEU A 111 -4.89 5.15 3.29
C LEU A 111 -3.46 5.01 3.83
N PHE A 112 -2.78 6.12 4.12
CA PHE A 112 -1.46 6.06 4.77
C PHE A 112 -1.52 5.45 6.16
N LYS A 113 -2.49 5.85 6.99
CA LYS A 113 -2.72 5.27 8.32
C LYS A 113 -2.96 3.77 8.22
N LYS A 114 -3.78 3.34 7.26
CA LYS A 114 -4.06 1.92 7.02
C LYS A 114 -2.82 1.16 6.55
N LEU A 115 -2.05 1.74 5.62
CA LEU A 115 -0.82 1.15 5.12
C LEU A 115 0.22 0.97 6.24
N ASP A 116 0.43 2.00 7.05
CA ASP A 116 1.31 1.97 8.23
C ASP A 116 0.86 0.92 9.25
N GLY A 117 -0.45 0.83 9.53
CA GLY A 117 -0.99 -0.20 10.41
C GLY A 117 -0.70 -1.63 9.93
N LEU A 118 -0.78 -1.88 8.61
CA LEU A 118 -0.44 -3.19 8.04
C LEU A 118 1.05 -3.50 8.14
N ILE A 119 1.92 -2.51 7.91
CA ILE A 119 3.38 -2.66 8.07
C ILE A 119 3.71 -2.99 9.53
N ARG A 120 3.13 -2.25 10.48
CA ARG A 120 3.33 -2.53 11.92
C ARG A 120 2.81 -3.92 12.32
N ASN A 121 1.72 -4.38 11.72
CA ASN A 121 1.23 -5.74 11.94
C ASN A 121 2.24 -6.79 11.46
N LEU A 122 2.76 -6.63 10.24
CA LEU A 122 3.79 -7.52 9.69
C LEU A 122 5.07 -7.52 10.54
N ASN A 123 5.52 -6.35 10.99
CA ASN A 123 6.66 -6.24 11.90
C ASN A 123 6.43 -6.99 13.22
N LYS A 124 5.21 -6.96 13.79
CA LYS A 124 4.84 -7.76 14.97
C LYS A 124 4.86 -9.27 14.70
N LEU A 125 4.58 -9.67 13.46
CA LEU A 125 4.72 -11.05 12.98
C LEU A 125 6.16 -11.40 12.58
N ASN A 126 7.13 -10.53 12.91
CA ASN A 126 8.55 -10.67 12.59
C ASN A 126 8.84 -10.73 11.08
N VAL A 127 8.03 -10.02 10.29
CA VAL A 127 8.20 -9.82 8.85
C VAL A 127 8.59 -8.37 8.60
N GLU A 128 9.83 -8.13 8.20
CA GLU A 128 10.31 -6.79 7.85
C GLU A 128 9.76 -6.34 6.49
N VAL A 129 9.18 -5.14 6.42
CA VAL A 129 8.68 -4.56 5.16
C VAL A 129 9.59 -3.42 4.70
N LEU A 130 10.16 -3.56 3.51
CA LEU A 130 11.02 -2.58 2.87
C LEU A 130 10.35 -2.00 1.62
N PHE A 131 10.60 -0.72 1.35
CA PHE A 131 10.13 0.03 0.18
C PHE A 131 11.31 0.62 -0.58
#